data_AF-A0A6G8C132-F1
#
_entry.id   AF-A0A6G8C132-F1
#
_cell.length_a   1.000
_cell.length_b   1.000
_cell.length_c   1.000
_cell.angle_alpha   90.00
_cell.angle_beta   90.00
_cell.angle_gamma   90.00
#
_symmetry.space_group_name_H-M   'P 1'
#
loop_
_entity.id
_entity.type
_entity.pdbx_description
1 polymer ?
#
loop_
_entity_poly.entity_id
_entity_poly.type
_entity_poly.pdbx_seq_one_letter_code
_entity_poly.pdbx_strand_id
1 'polypeptide(L)'
;MSRIVCQFSCGAASAVATKLAIAQYGKVEILNAYVKEEHPDNRRFLTDCESWFGQSVTVLRDERYGASVIEVFRRKQFMKSRYGAPCTAELKRKLLDSWRKPDDIMIFGYTAEEEDRFEDFKDRNPDKQVLAPLIERGLGKKDCLAMLERAGIELPMMYRLGYSNANCIGCVKGGEGYFRAIREDFPEQFETLCQVQESIGPGAYLFRDRKTNVRYSLRDIPPGKVRRDLSPPECGLQCEIAEQEYAA
;
A
#
# COMPACT_ATOMS: atom_id res chain seq x y z
N MET A 1 25.21 2.35 15.62
CA MET A 1 23.93 3.04 15.37
C MET A 1 23.08 2.11 14.54
N SER A 2 21.85 1.82 14.96
CA SER A 2 20.94 0.96 14.20
C SER A 2 20.64 1.56 12.82
N ARG A 3 20.43 0.72 11.81
CA ARG A 3 20.05 1.20 10.47
C ARG A 3 18.58 1.61 10.48
N ILE A 4 18.28 2.73 9.84
CA ILE A 4 16.90 3.16 9.59
C ILE A 4 16.46 2.61 8.24
N VAL A 5 15.36 1.85 8.23
CA VAL A 5 14.86 1.17 7.04
C VAL A 5 13.44 1.65 6.71
N CYS A 6 13.29 2.41 5.64
CA CYS A 6 12.02 2.96 5.19
C CYS A 6 11.28 1.98 4.27
N GLN A 7 10.07 1.58 4.65
CA GLN A 7 9.21 0.77 3.80
C GLN A 7 8.39 1.65 2.84
N PHE A 8 8.95 1.89 1.67
CA PHE A 8 8.33 2.71 0.63
C PHE A 8 7.44 1.87 -0.29
N SER A 9 6.14 2.11 -0.27
CA SER A 9 5.13 1.31 -1.02
C SER A 9 4.55 2.03 -2.23
N CYS A 10 5.20 3.10 -2.70
CA CYS A 10 4.70 3.97 -3.78
C CYS A 10 3.34 4.62 -3.48
N GLY A 11 2.98 4.74 -2.20
CA GLY A 11 1.83 5.51 -1.73
C GLY A 11 2.27 6.82 -1.07
N ALA A 12 1.35 7.80 -1.02
CA ALA A 12 1.66 9.15 -0.54
C ALA A 12 2.23 9.17 0.89
N ALA A 13 1.56 8.49 1.83
CA ALA A 13 2.00 8.40 3.21
C ALA A 13 3.40 7.78 3.33
N SER A 14 3.67 6.69 2.62
CA SER A 14 5.00 6.07 2.66
C SER A 14 6.11 6.93 2.04
N ALA A 15 5.78 7.78 1.06
CA ALA A 15 6.74 8.71 0.47
C ALA A 15 7.12 9.80 1.49
N VAL A 16 6.12 10.42 2.11
CA VAL A 16 6.33 11.48 3.11
C VAL A 16 7.03 10.95 4.35
N ALA A 17 6.64 9.77 4.86
CA ALA A 17 7.32 9.15 6.00
C ALA A 17 8.80 8.89 5.71
N THR A 18 9.13 8.48 4.48
CA THR A 18 10.51 8.29 4.03
C THR A 18 11.25 9.63 3.99
N LYS A 19 10.65 10.69 3.44
CA LYS A 19 11.26 12.02 3.40
C LYS A 19 11.55 12.58 4.79
N LEU A 20 10.62 12.42 5.74
CA LEU A 20 10.80 12.83 7.14
C LEU A 20 11.91 12.03 7.83
N ALA A 21 11.98 10.72 7.60
CA ALA A 21 13.07 9.89 8.13
C ALA A 21 14.43 10.32 7.58
N ILE A 22 14.52 10.69 6.29
CA ILE A 22 15.75 11.22 5.68
C ILE A 22 16.15 12.54 6.34
N ALA A 23 15.21 13.45 6.58
CA ALA A 23 15.51 14.71 7.25
C ALA A 23 16.02 14.51 8.68
N GLN A 24 15.42 13.57 9.41
CA GLN A 24 15.78 13.31 10.80
C GLN A 24 17.10 12.52 10.97
N TYR A 25 17.38 11.57 10.09
CA TYR A 25 18.48 10.61 10.26
C TYR A 25 19.57 10.71 9.17
N GLY A 26 19.37 11.54 8.14
CA GLY A 26 20.24 11.64 6.99
C GLY A 26 20.12 10.42 6.06
N LYS A 27 21.19 9.63 5.96
CA LYS A 27 21.21 8.46 5.07
C LYS A 27 20.41 7.30 5.68
N VAL A 28 19.47 6.76 4.91
CA VAL A 28 18.59 5.65 5.32
C VAL A 28 18.56 4.58 4.23
N GLU A 29 18.09 3.39 4.56
CA GLU A 29 17.83 2.33 3.58
C GLU A 29 16.38 2.44 3.13
N ILE A 30 16.11 2.55 1.83
CA ILE A 30 14.74 2.69 1.30
C ILE A 30 14.39 1.43 0.52
N LEU A 31 13.34 0.72 0.95
CA LEU A 31 12.93 -0.53 0.35
C LEU A 31 11.56 -0.43 -0.32
N ASN A 32 11.48 -0.91 -1.55
CA ASN A 32 10.21 -1.15 -2.25
C ASN A 32 10.06 -2.63 -2.58
N ALA A 33 8.92 -3.23 -2.23
CA ALA A 33 8.57 -4.58 -2.66
C ALA A 33 7.79 -4.50 -3.98
N TYR A 34 8.42 -4.90 -5.08
CA TYR A 34 7.80 -4.89 -6.41
C TYR A 34 6.70 -5.94 -6.50
N VAL A 35 5.53 -5.52 -7.01
CA VAL A 35 4.40 -6.39 -7.30
C VAL A 35 3.90 -6.12 -8.72
N LYS A 36 3.80 -7.16 -9.53
CA LYS A 36 3.49 -7.07 -10.96
C LYS A 36 2.11 -6.44 -11.24
N GLU A 37 1.13 -6.71 -10.39
CA GLU A 37 -0.26 -6.22 -10.56
C GLU A 37 -0.50 -4.83 -9.95
N GLU A 38 0.53 -4.14 -9.46
CA GLU A 38 0.46 -2.70 -9.21
C GLU A 38 0.44 -1.91 -10.53
N HIS A 39 -0.17 -0.73 -10.52
CA HIS A 39 -0.24 0.10 -11.73
C HIS A 39 1.18 0.48 -12.18
N PRO A 40 1.52 0.37 -13.49
CA PRO A 40 2.89 0.63 -13.97
C PRO A 40 3.40 2.04 -13.66
N ASP A 41 2.51 3.03 -13.59
CA ASP A 41 2.81 4.40 -13.14
C ASP A 41 3.48 4.49 -11.76
N ASN A 42 3.32 3.48 -10.88
CA ASN A 42 4.04 3.42 -9.61
C ASN A 42 5.56 3.43 -9.79
N ARG A 43 6.07 2.97 -10.95
CA ARG A 43 7.51 2.99 -11.26
C ARG A 43 8.00 4.40 -11.59
N ARG A 44 7.22 5.19 -12.35
CA ARG A 44 7.48 6.63 -12.54
C ARG A 44 7.49 7.34 -11.18
N PHE A 45 6.44 7.17 -10.40
CA PHE A 45 6.33 7.81 -9.08
C PHE A 45 7.51 7.44 -8.15
N LEU A 46 8.02 6.21 -8.22
CA LEU A 46 9.21 5.80 -7.48
C LEU A 46 10.44 6.61 -7.90
N THR A 47 10.67 6.80 -9.20
CA THR A 47 11.81 7.60 -9.71
C THR A 47 11.69 9.08 -9.33
N ASP A 48 10.48 9.65 -9.38
CA ASP A 48 10.25 11.01 -8.92
C ASP A 48 10.54 11.14 -7.41
N CYS A 49 10.13 10.13 -6.63
CA CYS A 49 10.43 10.05 -5.21
C CYS A 49 11.94 9.90 -4.94
N GLU A 50 12.69 9.09 -5.69
CA GLU A 50 14.15 9.00 -5.56
C GLU A 50 14.82 10.36 -5.72
N SER A 51 14.37 11.13 -6.72
CA SER A 51 14.84 12.50 -6.95
C SER A 51 14.53 13.40 -5.77
N TRP A 52 13.33 13.30 -5.20
CA TRP A 52 12.93 14.07 -4.02
C TRP A 52 13.63 13.64 -2.72
N PHE A 53 13.91 12.35 -2.57
CA PHE A 53 14.63 11.78 -1.43
C PHE A 53 16.12 12.10 -1.47
N GLY A 54 16.69 12.29 -2.67
CA GLY A 54 18.14 12.38 -2.87
C GLY A 54 18.87 11.06 -2.59
N GLN A 55 18.15 9.94 -2.54
CA GLN A 55 18.64 8.59 -2.23
C GLN A 55 17.91 7.57 -3.11
N SER A 56 18.61 6.52 -3.52
CA SER A 56 18.05 5.45 -4.35
C SER A 56 17.22 4.47 -3.53
N VAL A 57 16.22 3.88 -4.19
CA VAL A 57 15.34 2.87 -3.62
C VAL A 57 15.83 1.48 -4.02
N THR A 58 16.08 0.62 -3.02
CA THR A 58 16.32 -0.79 -3.27
C THR A 58 14.99 -1.50 -3.56
N VAL A 59 14.83 -1.98 -4.79
CA VAL A 59 13.63 -2.71 -5.22
C VAL A 59 13.83 -4.21 -5.03
N LEU A 60 13.08 -4.78 -4.09
CA LEU A 60 13.03 -6.22 -3.86
C LEU A 60 11.96 -6.85 -4.74
N ARG A 61 12.29 -8.01 -5.33
CA ARG A 61 11.39 -8.74 -6.21
C ARG A 61 11.35 -10.21 -5.83
N ASP A 62 10.15 -10.75 -5.68
CA ASP A 62 9.96 -12.18 -5.49
C ASP A 62 10.21 -12.94 -6.79
N GLU A 63 11.07 -13.95 -6.73
CA GLU A 63 11.35 -14.85 -7.85
C GLU A 63 10.43 -16.07 -7.85
N ARG A 64 10.01 -16.54 -6.67
CA ARG A 64 9.27 -17.79 -6.51
C ARG A 64 7.93 -17.79 -7.24
N TYR A 65 7.22 -16.67 -7.22
CA TYR A 65 5.95 -16.42 -7.91
C TYR A 65 6.10 -15.34 -8.99
N GLY A 66 7.33 -14.96 -9.35
CA GLY A 66 7.61 -13.93 -10.34
C GLY A 66 7.02 -12.56 -9.98
N ALA A 67 6.89 -12.28 -8.68
CA ALA A 67 6.25 -11.09 -8.12
C ALA A 67 4.76 -10.92 -8.52
N SER A 68 4.09 -12.01 -8.91
CA SER A 68 2.69 -11.99 -9.33
C SER A 68 1.73 -12.43 -8.22
N VAL A 69 0.80 -11.55 -7.87
CA VAL A 69 -0.33 -11.83 -6.99
C VAL A 69 -1.21 -12.94 -7.57
N ILE A 70 -1.41 -12.93 -8.89
CA ILE A 70 -2.19 -13.94 -9.60
C ILE A 70 -1.56 -15.31 -9.43
N GLU A 71 -0.24 -15.41 -9.59
CA GLU A 71 0.47 -16.68 -9.43
C GLU A 71 0.46 -17.16 -7.97
N VAL A 72 0.55 -16.25 -7.00
CA VAL A 72 0.37 -16.59 -5.58
C VAL A 72 -1.00 -17.21 -5.34
N PHE A 73 -2.07 -16.60 -5.85
CA PHE A 73 -3.42 -17.12 -5.66
C PHE A 73 -3.63 -18.48 -6.32
N ARG A 74 -3.17 -18.63 -7.57
CA ARG A 74 -3.23 -19.90 -8.30
C ARG A 74 -2.49 -21.03 -7.57
N ARG A 75 -1.25 -20.80 -7.13
CA ARG A 75 -0.47 -21.86 -6.46
C ARG A 75 -0.93 -22.16 -5.04
N LYS A 76 -1.39 -21.13 -4.30
CA LYS A 76 -1.89 -21.31 -2.92
C LYS A 76 -3.33 -21.79 -2.85
N GLN A 77 -4.07 -21.73 -3.96
CA GLN A 77 -5.51 -21.99 -4.01
C GLN A 77 -6.28 -21.19 -2.94
N PHE A 78 -5.87 -19.92 -2.74
CA PHE A 78 -6.39 -19.06 -1.68
C PHE A 78 -6.15 -17.58 -1.98
N MET A 79 -7.13 -16.71 -1.69
CA MET A 79 -7.06 -15.27 -1.99
C MET A 79 -7.00 -14.37 -0.75
N LYS A 80 -7.86 -14.57 0.25
CA LYS A 80 -7.93 -13.73 1.45
C LYS A 80 -8.75 -14.38 2.56
N SER A 81 -8.37 -14.09 3.81
CA SER A 81 -9.21 -14.25 5.00
C SER A 81 -9.16 -13.00 5.87
N ARG A 82 -9.83 -13.05 7.04
CA ARG A 82 -9.69 -12.03 8.09
C ARG A 82 -8.25 -11.87 8.59
N TYR A 83 -7.42 -12.89 8.45
CA TYR A 83 -6.02 -12.89 8.88
C TYR A 83 -5.08 -12.34 7.79
N GLY A 84 -5.61 -11.92 6.64
CA GLY A 84 -4.85 -11.31 5.56
C GLY A 84 -4.91 -12.10 4.25
N ALA A 85 -4.07 -11.68 3.31
CA ALA A 85 -3.96 -12.27 1.97
C ALA A 85 -2.56 -12.90 1.81
N PRO A 86 -2.43 -14.06 1.15
CA PRO A 86 -1.16 -14.73 0.96
C PRO A 86 -0.17 -13.87 0.16
N CYS A 87 -0.65 -13.02 -0.76
CA CYS A 87 0.20 -12.09 -1.49
C CYS A 87 0.94 -11.09 -0.59
N THR A 88 0.32 -10.63 0.51
CA THR A 88 1.01 -9.76 1.50
C THR A 88 2.13 -10.53 2.21
N ALA A 89 1.91 -11.80 2.52
CA ALA A 89 2.90 -12.62 3.18
C ALA A 89 4.07 -12.97 2.26
N GLU A 90 3.78 -13.50 1.06
CA GLU A 90 4.78 -14.00 0.12
C GLU A 90 5.53 -12.87 -0.58
N LEU A 91 4.83 -11.85 -1.11
CA LEU A 91 5.43 -10.84 -1.99
C LEU A 91 5.89 -9.57 -1.27
N LYS A 92 5.57 -9.41 0.02
CA LYS A 92 5.97 -8.22 0.79
C LYS A 92 6.70 -8.61 2.05
N ARG A 93 6.02 -9.28 2.99
CA ARG A 93 6.58 -9.56 4.32
C ARG A 93 7.80 -10.47 4.27
N LYS A 94 7.75 -11.61 3.58
CA LYS A 94 8.89 -12.53 3.51
C LYS A 94 10.12 -11.91 2.83
N LEU A 95 9.92 -11.14 1.76
CA LEU A 95 11.01 -10.42 1.10
C LEU A 95 11.69 -9.43 2.05
N LEU A 96 10.90 -8.59 2.72
CA LEU A 96 11.42 -7.60 3.66
C LEU A 96 12.08 -8.27 4.88
N ASP A 97 11.44 -9.32 5.42
CA ASP A 97 11.97 -10.08 6.56
C ASP A 97 13.29 -10.79 6.21
N SER A 98 13.50 -11.19 4.94
CA SER A 98 14.75 -11.80 4.47
C SER A 98 15.88 -10.78 4.24
N TRP A 99 15.53 -9.52 3.99
CA TRP A 99 16.49 -8.44 3.73
C TRP A 99 16.94 -7.75 5.02
N ARG A 100 16.01 -7.57 5.95
CA ARG A 100 16.26 -6.82 7.20
C ARG A 100 17.20 -7.55 8.15
N LYS A 101 17.85 -6.77 9.02
CA LYS A 101 18.66 -7.24 10.15
C LYS A 101 17.88 -7.10 11.46
N PRO A 102 18.22 -7.88 12.50
CA PRO A 102 17.50 -7.86 13.78
C PRO A 102 17.48 -6.50 14.49
N ASP A 103 18.50 -5.67 14.29
CA ASP A 103 18.69 -4.37 14.93
C ASP A 103 18.19 -3.18 14.09
N ASP A 104 17.57 -3.44 12.93
CA ASP A 104 16.99 -2.41 12.08
C ASP A 104 15.76 -1.76 12.75
N ILE A 105 15.66 -0.43 12.61
CA ILE A 105 14.46 0.33 12.97
C ILE A 105 13.66 0.58 11.69
N MET A 106 12.44 0.05 11.64
CA MET A 106 11.59 0.15 10.45
C MET A 106 10.72 1.41 10.49
N ILE A 107 10.75 2.20 9.43
CA ILE A 107 9.86 3.34 9.26
C ILE A 107 8.65 2.92 8.42
N PHE A 108 7.45 3.10 8.96
CA PHE A 108 6.19 2.85 8.28
C PHE A 108 5.40 4.13 8.06
N GLY A 109 4.71 4.21 6.91
CA GLY A 109 3.82 5.32 6.56
C GLY A 109 2.39 5.12 7.06
N TYR A 110 2.20 4.77 8.33
CA TYR A 110 0.88 4.86 8.97
C TYR A 110 0.54 6.33 9.22
N THR A 111 -0.62 6.79 8.80
CA THR A 111 -1.06 8.18 9.05
C THR A 111 -1.75 8.32 10.41
N ALA A 112 -2.00 9.55 10.86
CA ALA A 112 -2.65 9.84 12.14
C ALA A 112 -4.00 9.12 12.32
N GLU A 113 -4.77 8.93 11.24
CA GLU A 113 -6.05 8.23 11.29
C GLU A 113 -5.90 6.69 11.45
N GLU A 114 -4.68 6.17 11.38
CA GLU A 114 -4.36 4.74 11.46
C GLU A 114 -3.60 4.36 12.75
N GLU A 115 -3.60 5.23 13.77
CA GLU A 115 -2.89 5.02 15.05
C GLU A 115 -3.24 3.69 15.72
N ASP A 116 -4.54 3.38 15.85
CA ASP A 116 -5.01 2.10 16.40
C ASP A 116 -4.40 0.90 15.66
N ARG A 117 -4.23 0.99 14.33
CA ARG A 117 -3.67 -0.08 13.51
C ARG A 117 -2.16 -0.22 13.66
N PHE A 118 -1.48 0.86 14.05
CA PHE A 118 -0.04 0.85 14.34
C PHE A 118 0.23 0.25 15.71
N GLU A 119 -0.56 0.60 16.72
CA GLU A 119 -0.47 -0.03 18.06
C GLU A 119 -0.82 -1.53 17.99
N ASP A 120 -1.90 -1.91 17.29
CA ASP A 120 -2.22 -3.31 16.99
C ASP A 120 -1.06 -4.07 16.34
N PHE A 121 -0.28 -3.37 15.51
CA PHE A 121 0.89 -3.96 14.86
C PHE A 121 2.02 -4.18 15.86
N LYS A 122 2.32 -3.19 16.70
CA LYS A 122 3.35 -3.27 17.74
C LYS A 122 3.05 -4.40 18.73
N ASP A 123 1.81 -4.49 19.21
CA ASP A 123 1.38 -5.55 20.14
C ASP A 123 1.57 -6.96 19.55
N ARG A 124 1.33 -7.12 18.25
CA ARG A 124 1.52 -8.39 17.54
C ARG A 124 2.97 -8.67 17.15
N ASN A 125 3.85 -7.67 17.24
CA ASN A 125 5.25 -7.77 16.82
C ASN A 125 6.17 -7.08 17.85
N PRO A 126 6.16 -7.48 19.13
CA PRO A 126 6.91 -6.80 20.19
C PRO A 126 8.42 -6.79 19.95
N ASP A 127 8.92 -7.74 19.18
CA ASP A 127 10.35 -7.89 18.86
C ASP A 127 10.80 -6.96 17.71
N LYS A 128 9.88 -6.26 17.05
CA LYS A 128 10.19 -5.38 15.91
C LYS A 128 10.27 -3.92 16.38
N GLN A 129 11.42 -3.29 16.15
CA GLN A 129 11.55 -1.84 16.32
C GLN A 129 10.93 -1.15 15.12
N VAL A 130 9.85 -0.40 15.36
CA VAL A 130 9.08 0.29 14.32
C VAL A 130 8.74 1.70 14.75
N LEU A 131 8.77 2.64 13.80
CA LEU A 131 8.36 4.03 13.99
C LEU A 131 7.36 4.43 12.90
N ALA A 132 6.49 5.38 13.24
CA ALA A 132 5.51 5.95 12.32
C ALA A 132 5.56 7.49 12.38
N PRO A 133 6.51 8.12 11.66
CA PRO A 133 6.78 9.56 11.75
C PRO A 133 5.57 10.46 11.49
N LEU A 134 4.59 9.97 10.72
CA LEU A 134 3.37 10.71 10.41
C LEU A 134 2.40 10.75 11.60
N ILE A 135 2.24 9.64 12.34
CA ILE A 135 1.44 9.61 13.57
C ILE A 135 2.06 10.56 14.60
N GLU A 136 3.39 10.49 14.79
CA GLU A 136 4.13 11.35 15.72
C GLU A 136 3.93 12.85 15.43
N ARG A 137 3.68 13.21 14.17
CA ARG A 137 3.46 14.60 13.72
C ARG A 137 1.99 14.96 13.48
N GLY A 138 1.07 14.03 13.75
CA GLY A 138 -0.36 14.24 13.49
C GLY A 138 -0.70 14.44 12.02
N LEU A 139 0.10 13.90 11.10
CA LEU A 139 -0.10 14.01 9.66
C LEU A 139 -1.11 12.97 9.17
N GLY A 140 -2.20 13.48 8.60
CA GLY A 140 -3.21 12.68 7.94
C GLY A 140 -2.84 12.35 6.50
N LYS A 141 -3.71 11.58 5.86
CA LYS A 141 -3.53 11.22 4.45
C LYS A 141 -3.56 12.42 3.52
N LYS A 142 -4.45 13.37 3.81
CA LYS A 142 -4.64 14.57 3.00
C LYS A 142 -3.42 15.48 3.04
N ASP A 143 -2.78 15.59 4.20
CA ASP A 143 -1.52 16.31 4.36
C ASP A 143 -0.45 15.69 3.45
N CYS A 144 -0.33 14.36 3.47
CA CYS A 144 0.67 13.68 2.65
C CYS A 144 0.48 13.91 1.14
N LEU A 145 -0.77 14.02 0.68
CA LEU A 145 -1.07 14.33 -0.72
C LEU A 145 -0.66 15.78 -1.05
N ALA A 146 -0.98 16.72 -0.17
CA ALA A 146 -0.64 18.13 -0.34
C ALA A 146 0.89 18.36 -0.36
N MET A 147 1.64 17.63 0.47
CA MET A 147 3.11 17.70 0.51
C MET A 147 3.75 17.23 -0.79
N LEU A 148 3.22 16.15 -1.39
CA LEU A 148 3.70 15.69 -2.70
C LEU A 148 3.36 16.67 -3.82
N GLU A 149 2.15 17.24 -3.79
CA GLU A 149 1.73 18.24 -4.76
C GLU A 149 2.63 19.49 -4.71
N ARG A 150 2.94 20.00 -3.50
CA ARG A 150 3.86 21.14 -3.32
C ARG A 150 5.30 20.81 -3.70
N ALA A 151 5.73 19.56 -3.51
CA ALA A 151 7.01 19.09 -4.02
C ALA A 151 7.05 18.97 -5.55
N GLY A 152 5.94 19.24 -6.25
CA GLY A 152 5.84 19.12 -7.71
C GLY A 152 5.79 17.67 -8.19
N ILE A 153 5.47 16.72 -7.31
CA ILE A 153 5.46 15.29 -7.62
C ILE A 153 4.05 14.87 -8.03
N GLU A 154 3.90 14.45 -9.28
CA GLU A 154 2.62 13.95 -9.77
C GLU A 154 2.24 12.62 -9.06
N LEU A 155 1.05 12.60 -8.46
CA LEU A 155 0.54 11.43 -7.74
C LEU A 155 0.42 10.19 -8.64
N PRO A 156 0.60 8.97 -8.08
CA PRO A 156 0.41 7.74 -8.82
C PRO A 156 -0.99 7.66 -9.47
N MET A 157 -1.08 7.04 -10.64
CA MET A 157 -2.31 6.97 -11.46
C MET A 157 -3.54 6.54 -10.67
N MET A 158 -3.41 5.58 -9.76
CA MET A 158 -4.55 5.16 -8.93
C MET A 158 -5.15 6.32 -8.12
N TYR A 159 -4.34 7.21 -7.57
CA TYR A 159 -4.83 8.42 -6.90
C TYR A 159 -5.49 9.39 -7.88
N ARG A 160 -4.90 9.58 -9.07
CA ARG A 160 -5.48 10.45 -10.13
C ARG A 160 -6.84 9.94 -10.62
N LEU A 161 -7.03 8.62 -10.63
CA LEU A 161 -8.32 7.96 -10.88
C LEU A 161 -9.26 7.99 -9.67
N GLY A 162 -8.90 8.67 -8.57
CA GLY A 162 -9.73 8.82 -7.37
C GLY A 162 -9.69 7.62 -6.42
N TYR A 163 -8.80 6.65 -6.61
CA TYR A 163 -8.64 5.57 -5.62
C TYR A 163 -7.85 6.07 -4.42
N SER A 164 -8.27 5.63 -3.23
CA SER A 164 -7.63 6.05 -1.99
C SER A 164 -6.21 5.49 -1.81
N ASN A 165 -5.78 4.46 -2.54
CA ASN A 165 -4.45 3.87 -2.38
C ASN A 165 -3.89 3.40 -3.73
N ALA A 166 -2.57 3.53 -3.91
CA ALA A 166 -1.84 3.01 -5.07
C ALA A 166 -1.52 1.50 -4.98
N ASN A 167 -2.49 0.70 -4.49
CA ASN A 167 -2.38 -0.75 -4.40
C ASN A 167 -2.48 -1.43 -5.79
N CYS A 168 -2.36 -2.76 -5.80
CA CYS A 168 -2.66 -3.58 -6.97
C CYS A 168 -4.04 -3.27 -7.56
N ILE A 169 -4.14 -3.28 -8.89
CA ILE A 169 -5.42 -3.24 -9.61
C ILE A 169 -6.20 -4.50 -9.24
N GLY A 170 -7.42 -4.36 -8.71
CA GLY A 170 -8.21 -5.49 -8.21
C GLY A 170 -7.73 -6.07 -6.88
N CYS A 171 -7.15 -5.26 -5.99
CA CYS A 171 -6.71 -5.72 -4.68
C CYS A 171 -7.84 -6.42 -3.89
N VAL A 172 -7.62 -7.67 -3.47
CA VAL A 172 -8.59 -8.50 -2.72
C VAL A 172 -8.98 -7.92 -1.35
N LYS A 173 -8.24 -6.92 -0.86
CA LYS A 173 -8.60 -6.18 0.37
C LYS A 173 -9.66 -5.12 0.12
N GLY A 174 -9.93 -4.76 -1.13
CA GLY A 174 -10.99 -3.83 -1.51
C GLY A 174 -12.40 -4.34 -1.21
N GLY A 175 -13.34 -3.40 -1.08
CA GLY A 175 -14.76 -3.69 -0.90
C GLY A 175 -15.53 -3.80 -2.21
N GLU A 176 -16.83 -4.09 -2.13
CA GLU A 176 -17.69 -4.24 -3.32
C GLU A 176 -17.68 -3.00 -4.22
N GLY A 177 -17.79 -1.79 -3.65
CA GLY A 177 -17.77 -0.54 -4.42
C GLY A 177 -16.44 -0.30 -5.14
N TYR A 178 -15.33 -0.76 -4.57
CA TYR A 178 -14.02 -0.73 -5.22
C TYR A 178 -13.99 -1.70 -6.40
N PHE A 179 -14.48 -2.93 -6.25
CA PHE A 179 -14.52 -3.88 -7.36
C PHE A 179 -15.49 -3.48 -8.48
N ARG A 180 -16.56 -2.75 -8.16
CA ARG A 180 -17.41 -2.11 -9.18
C ARG A 180 -16.59 -1.09 -9.99
N ALA A 181 -15.77 -0.26 -9.34
CA ALA A 181 -14.89 0.70 -10.01
C ALA A 181 -13.81 0.01 -10.86
N ILE A 182 -13.16 -1.02 -10.31
CA ILE A 182 -12.15 -1.80 -11.04
C ILE A 182 -12.74 -2.49 -12.27
N ARG A 183 -13.99 -2.97 -12.21
CA ARG A 183 -14.68 -3.55 -13.36
C ARG A 183 -14.91 -2.52 -14.49
N GLU A 184 -15.12 -1.26 -14.14
CA GLU A 184 -15.28 -0.16 -15.11
C GLU A 184 -13.94 0.31 -15.67
N ASP A 185 -12.97 0.58 -14.80
CA ASP A 185 -11.71 1.23 -15.17
C ASP A 185 -10.65 0.25 -15.72
N PHE A 186 -10.71 -1.02 -15.29
CA PHE A 186 -9.70 -2.05 -15.54
C PHE A 186 -10.36 -3.42 -15.83
N PRO A 187 -11.20 -3.54 -16.87
CA PRO A 187 -12.01 -4.73 -17.13
C PRO A 187 -11.17 -5.99 -17.37
N GLU A 188 -9.99 -5.88 -18.01
CA GLU A 188 -9.11 -7.01 -18.28
C GLU A 188 -8.48 -7.59 -17.00
N GLN A 189 -8.00 -6.71 -16.12
CA GLN A 189 -7.42 -7.10 -14.83
C GLN A 189 -8.51 -7.66 -13.90
N PHE A 190 -9.70 -7.06 -13.94
CA PHE A 190 -10.88 -7.57 -13.23
C PHE A 190 -11.22 -8.99 -13.67
N GLU A 191 -11.32 -9.22 -14.98
CA GLU A 191 -11.67 -10.52 -15.55
C GLU A 191 -10.59 -11.57 -15.28
N THR A 192 -9.31 -11.21 -15.35
CA THR A 192 -8.20 -12.08 -14.96
C THR A 192 -8.35 -12.57 -13.52
N LEU A 193 -8.73 -11.68 -12.60
CA LEU A 193 -8.94 -12.04 -11.20
C LEU A 193 -10.19 -12.92 -11.01
N CYS A 194 -11.27 -12.67 -11.76
CA CYS A 194 -12.47 -13.51 -11.78
C CYS A 194 -12.14 -14.95 -12.18
N GLN A 195 -11.35 -15.14 -13.24
CA GLN A 195 -10.94 -16.48 -13.71
C GLN A 195 -10.13 -17.23 -12.64
N VAL A 196 -9.26 -16.51 -11.92
CA VAL A 196 -8.52 -17.11 -10.80
C VAL A 196 -9.46 -17.51 -9.67
N GLN A 197 -10.39 -16.64 -9.29
CA GLN A 197 -11.38 -16.95 -8.26
C GLN A 197 -12.24 -18.16 -8.64
N GLU A 198 -12.68 -18.24 -9.90
CA GLU A 198 -13.45 -19.36 -10.44
C GLU A 198 -12.64 -20.67 -10.37
N SER A 199 -11.35 -20.64 -10.74
CA SER A 199 -10.47 -21.81 -10.67
C SER A 199 -10.26 -22.36 -9.24
N ILE A 200 -10.35 -21.50 -8.22
CA ILE A 200 -10.23 -21.89 -6.80
C ILE A 200 -11.60 -22.35 -6.26
N GLY A 201 -12.69 -21.80 -6.80
CA GLY A 201 -14.06 -22.11 -6.42
C GLY A 201 -14.62 -21.25 -5.27
N PRO A 202 -15.82 -21.60 -4.74
CA PRO A 202 -16.60 -20.74 -3.84
C PRO A 202 -15.90 -20.33 -2.54
N GLY A 203 -14.87 -21.08 -2.11
CA GLY A 203 -14.04 -20.71 -0.97
C GLY A 203 -13.29 -19.38 -1.14
N ALA A 204 -13.01 -18.98 -2.39
CA ALA A 204 -12.30 -17.75 -2.74
C ALA A 204 -13.22 -16.51 -2.88
N TYR A 205 -14.53 -16.67 -2.71
CA TYR A 205 -15.47 -15.56 -2.74
C TYR A 205 -15.21 -14.58 -1.59
N LEU A 206 -14.98 -13.31 -1.96
CA LEU A 206 -14.56 -12.26 -1.02
C LEU A 206 -15.74 -11.65 -0.26
N PHE A 207 -16.94 -11.72 -0.83
CA PHE A 207 -18.13 -11.04 -0.35
C PHE A 207 -19.26 -12.03 -0.07
N ARG A 208 -20.24 -11.55 0.68
CA ARG A 208 -21.46 -12.27 1.04
C ARG A 208 -22.61 -11.31 1.13
N ASP A 209 -23.79 -11.79 0.78
CA ASP A 209 -25.03 -11.06 1.01
C ASP A 209 -25.24 -10.93 2.52
N ARG A 210 -25.56 -9.72 2.99
CA ARG A 210 -25.69 -9.44 4.43
C ARG A 210 -26.97 -10.01 5.05
N LYS A 211 -27.99 -10.31 4.24
CA LYS A 211 -29.27 -10.86 4.66
C LYS A 211 -29.25 -12.39 4.64
N THR A 212 -28.75 -12.99 3.55
CA THR A 212 -28.74 -14.45 3.39
C THR A 212 -27.45 -15.11 3.85
N ASN A 213 -26.38 -14.33 4.07
CA ASN A 213 -25.02 -14.79 4.38
C ASN A 213 -24.40 -15.69 3.29
N VAL A 214 -25.02 -15.76 2.11
CA VAL A 214 -24.53 -16.52 0.95
C VAL A 214 -23.40 -15.74 0.27
N ARG A 215 -22.29 -16.43 -0.01
CA ARG A 215 -21.16 -15.85 -0.74
C ARG A 215 -21.43 -15.85 -2.24
N TYR A 216 -20.89 -14.85 -2.93
CA TYR A 216 -21.00 -14.71 -4.38
C TYR A 216 -19.65 -14.31 -5.01
N SER A 217 -19.51 -14.60 -6.30
CA SER A 217 -18.28 -14.33 -7.05
C SER A 217 -18.09 -12.83 -7.32
N LEU A 218 -16.92 -12.45 -7.82
CA LEU A 218 -16.67 -11.08 -8.29
C LEU A 218 -17.59 -10.70 -9.47
N ARG A 219 -17.91 -11.64 -10.37
CA ARG A 219 -18.84 -11.39 -11.48
C ARG A 219 -20.26 -11.12 -11.00
N ASP A 220 -20.64 -11.72 -9.88
CA ASP A 220 -21.97 -11.64 -9.29
C ASP A 220 -22.11 -10.51 -8.25
N ILE A 221 -21.15 -9.58 -8.17
CA ILE A 221 -21.29 -8.41 -7.29
C ILE A 221 -22.58 -7.65 -7.67
N PRO A 222 -23.54 -7.49 -6.73
CA PRO A 222 -24.79 -6.80 -7.03
C PRO A 222 -24.56 -5.36 -7.50
N PRO A 223 -25.45 -4.79 -8.33
CA PRO A 223 -25.41 -3.36 -8.66
C PRO A 223 -25.37 -2.49 -7.40
N GLY A 224 -24.67 -1.36 -7.47
CA GLY A 224 -24.54 -0.45 -6.34
C GLY A 224 -23.53 0.66 -6.60
N LYS A 225 -23.31 1.51 -5.59
CA LYS A 225 -22.40 2.66 -5.72
C LYS A 225 -20.97 2.20 -6.02
N VAL A 226 -20.42 2.77 -7.08
CA VAL A 226 -18.99 2.71 -7.42
C VAL A 226 -18.22 3.61 -6.46
N ARG A 227 -17.09 3.12 -5.93
CA ARG A 227 -16.31 3.83 -4.91
C ARG A 227 -14.88 4.08 -5.36
N ARG A 228 -14.62 5.35 -5.69
CA ARG A 228 -13.30 5.97 -5.88
C ARG A 228 -13.16 6.99 -4.73
N ASP A 229 -12.93 6.48 -3.52
CA ASP A 229 -13.07 7.23 -2.26
C ASP A 229 -11.78 8.00 -1.87
N LEU A 230 -11.07 8.61 -2.83
CA LEU A 230 -9.97 9.51 -2.51
C LEU A 230 -10.52 10.85 -2.04
N SER A 231 -10.25 11.19 -0.79
CA SER A 231 -10.47 12.55 -0.30
C SER A 231 -9.44 13.51 -0.92
N PRO A 232 -9.83 14.73 -1.30
CA PRO A 232 -8.90 15.70 -1.85
C PRO A 232 -7.81 16.06 -0.82
N PRO A 233 -6.63 16.54 -1.29
CA PRO A 233 -5.61 17.10 -0.42
C PRO A 233 -6.20 18.21 0.48
N GLU A 234 -5.66 18.35 1.67
CA GLU A 234 -6.02 19.39 2.64
C GLU A 234 -4.73 19.85 3.30
N CYS A 235 -4.60 21.16 3.45
CA CYS A 235 -3.41 21.80 3.97
C CYS A 235 -3.70 22.24 5.40
N GLY A 236 -3.28 21.42 6.38
CA GLY A 236 -3.33 21.76 7.81
C GLY A 236 -2.01 22.36 8.31
N LEU A 237 -2.05 22.95 9.52
CA LEU A 237 -0.86 23.49 10.21
C LEU A 237 0.23 22.42 10.42
N GLN A 238 -0.18 21.17 10.68
CA GLN A 238 0.71 20.02 10.87
C GLN A 238 1.52 19.73 9.61
N CYS A 239 0.87 19.88 8.44
CA CYS A 239 1.46 19.75 7.13
C CYS A 239 2.64 20.72 6.97
N GLU A 240 2.39 22.02 7.18
CA GLU A 240 3.40 23.08 7.03
C GLU A 240 4.59 22.93 7.98
N ILE A 241 4.33 22.57 9.25
CA ILE A 241 5.39 22.34 10.24
C ILE A 241 6.29 21.18 9.81
N ALA A 242 5.71 20.08 9.34
CA ALA A 242 6.46 18.92 8.89
C ALA A 242 7.31 19.19 7.64
N GLU A 243 6.88 20.10 6.75
CA GLU A 243 7.68 20.48 5.58
C GLU A 243 8.93 21.27 5.93
N GLN A 244 8.86 22.11 6.96
CA GLN A 244 10.01 22.88 7.43
C GLN A 244 11.15 21.97 7.90
N GLU A 245 10.83 20.78 8.41
CA GLU A 245 11.83 19.82 8.88
C GLU A 245 12.74 19.29 7.76
N TYR A 246 12.23 19.15 6.53
CA TYR A 246 13.00 18.61 5.40
C TYR A 246 13.35 19.62 4.31
N ALA A 247 12.87 20.86 4.42
CA ALA A 247 13.23 21.97 3.55
C ALA A 247 14.47 22.73 4.04
N ALA A 248 14.88 22.53 5.30
CA ALA A 248 16.10 23.06 5.91
C ALA A 248 17.34 22.23 5.52
#